data_AF-A0A0B7AT63-F1
#
_entry.id   AF-A0A0B7AT63-F1
#
_cell.length_a   1.000
_cell.length_b   1.000
_cell.length_c   1.000
_cell.angle_alpha   90.00
_cell.angle_beta   90.00
_cell.angle_gamma   90.00
#
_symmetry.space_group_name_H-M   'P 1'
#
loop_
_entity.id
_entity.type
_entity.pdbx_description
1 polymer ?
#
loop_
_entity_poly.entity_id
_entity_poly.type
_entity_poly.pdbx_seq_one_letter_code
_entity_poly.pdbx_strand_id
1 'polypeptide(L)' 'EKPHKCDVCGARFARKQHLETHKKTHTGEKRYNCDVCGATFADRSNLRRHKITHTGEKP' A
#
# COMPACT_ATOMS: atom_id res chain seq x y z
N GLU A 1 -23.77 6.74 -13.70
CA GLU A 1 -22.65 5.88 -14.17
C GLU A 1 -21.36 6.27 -13.45
N LYS A 2 -20.38 5.37 -13.31
CA LYS A 2 -19.09 5.65 -12.62
C LYS A 2 -17.97 5.77 -13.67
N PRO A 3 -17.77 6.95 -14.28
CA PRO A 3 -16.84 7.10 -15.41
C PRO A 3 -15.37 7.00 -14.98
N HIS A 4 -15.07 7.23 -13.70
CA HIS A 4 -13.69 7.29 -13.23
C HIS A 4 -13.21 5.91 -12.77
N LYS A 5 -12.34 5.27 -13.57
CA LYS A 5 -11.74 3.96 -13.27
C LYS A 5 -10.34 4.13 -12.67
N CYS A 6 -10.01 3.31 -11.68
CA CYS A 6 -8.65 3.14 -11.19
C CYS A 6 -7.87 2.24 -12.14
N ASP A 7 -6.75 2.73 -12.66
CA ASP A 7 -5.89 1.99 -13.58
C ASP A 7 -5.09 0.88 -12.88
N VAL A 8 -5.00 0.93 -11.54
CA VAL A 8 -4.23 -0.04 -10.74
C VAL A 8 -5.06 -1.29 -10.41
N CYS A 9 -6.28 -1.12 -9.91
CA CYS A 9 -7.13 -2.24 -9.47
C CYS A 9 -8.48 -2.34 -10.20
N GLY A 10 -8.77 -1.44 -11.13
CA GLY A 10 -10.02 -1.43 -11.90
C GLY A 10 -11.24 -0.87 -11.18
N ALA A 11 -11.12 -0.42 -9.92
CA ALA A 11 -12.23 0.14 -9.15
C ALA A 11 -12.85 1.39 -9.83
N ARG A 12 -14.18 1.49 -9.85
CA ARG A 12 -14.90 2.60 -10.50
C ARG A 12 -15.54 3.54 -9.47
N PHE A 13 -15.41 4.83 -9.71
CA PHE A 13 -15.87 5.92 -8.84
C PHE A 13 -16.76 6.90 -9.62
N ALA A 14 -17.74 7.48 -8.92
CA ALA A 14 -18.65 8.46 -9.50
C ALA A 14 -18.03 9.87 -9.59
N ARG A 15 -17.01 10.16 -8.79
CA ARG A 15 -16.34 11.47 -8.72
C ARG A 15 -14.83 11.31 -8.83
N LYS A 16 -14.19 12.23 -9.55
CA LYS A 16 -12.71 12.28 -9.71
C LYS A 16 -11.99 12.37 -8.36
N GLN A 17 -12.46 13.20 -7.43
CA GLN A 17 -11.85 13.34 -6.10
C GLN A 17 -11.75 12.01 -5.33
N HIS A 18 -12.78 11.16 -5.43
CA HIS A 18 -12.75 9.85 -4.77
C HIS A 18 -11.74 8.90 -5.45
N LEU A 19 -11.62 8.96 -6.78
CA LEU A 19 -10.58 8.23 -7.50
C LEU A 19 -9.18 8.70 -7.09
N GLU A 20 -8.95 10.00 -6.97
CA GLU A 20 -7.65 10.56 -6.56
C GLU A 20 -7.25 10.13 -5.15
N THR A 21 -8.17 10.24 -4.17
CA THR A 21 -7.92 9.74 -2.80
C THR A 21 -7.69 8.23 -2.78
N HIS A 22 -8.43 7.47 -3.59
CA HIS A 22 -8.21 6.04 -3.75
C HIS A 22 -6.87 5.72 -4.42
N LYS A 23 -6.41 6.52 -5.39
CA LYS A 23 -5.08 6.34 -6.01
C LYS A 23 -3.96 6.49 -4.97
N LYS A 24 -4.13 7.33 -3.94
CA LYS A 24 -3.17 7.43 -2.83
C LYS A 24 -3.05 6.16 -1.99
N THR A 25 -4.09 5.32 -1.95
CA THR A 25 -4.01 4.03 -1.27
C THR A 25 -3.13 3.04 -2.04
N HIS A 26 -3.05 3.18 -3.37
CA HIS A 26 -2.21 2.36 -4.25
C HIS A 26 -0.77 2.82 -4.31
N THR A 27 -0.52 4.13 -4.28
CA THR A 27 0.85 4.66 -4.16
C THR A 27 1.50 4.27 -2.83
N GLY A 28 0.72 3.75 -1.88
CA GLY A 28 1.23 3.27 -0.62
C GLY A 28 1.92 4.40 0.13
N GLU A 29 1.18 5.43 0.54
CA GLU A 29 1.67 6.40 1.57
C GLU A 29 2.04 5.71 2.90
N LYS A 30 1.96 4.39 2.96
CA LYS A 30 2.86 3.52 3.71
C LYS A 30 4.32 3.76 3.30
N ARG A 31 4.95 4.76 3.94
CA ARG A 31 6.34 5.20 3.71
C ARG A 31 7.39 4.07 3.78
N TYR A 32 7.05 2.90 4.32
CA TYR A 32 7.97 1.85 4.66
C TYR A 32 7.65 0.56 3.90
N ASN A 33 8.35 0.31 2.81
CA ASN A 33 8.28 -0.95 2.07
C ASN A 33 9.31 -1.96 2.56
N CYS A 34 8.94 -3.24 2.53
CA CYS A 34 9.85 -4.35 2.70
C CYS A 34 10.55 -4.64 1.37
N ASP A 35 11.88 -4.55 1.37
CA ASP A 35 12.76 -4.91 0.26
C ASP A 35 12.77 -6.40 -0.10
N VAL A 36 12.33 -7.28 0.81
CA VAL A 36 12.34 -8.74 0.59
C VAL A 36 11.09 -9.22 -0.16
N CYS A 37 9.91 -8.73 0.20
CA CYS A 37 8.64 -9.21 -0.36
C CYS A 37 7.73 -8.12 -0.94
N GLY A 38 8.17 -6.85 -0.91
CA GLY A 38 7.39 -5.72 -1.39
C GLY A 38 6.23 -5.29 -0.48
N ALA A 39 6.05 -5.94 0.68
CA ALA A 39 4.98 -5.58 1.62
C ALA A 39 5.17 -4.15 2.16
N THR A 40 4.11 -3.35 2.14
CA THR A 40 4.14 -1.96 2.60
C THR A 40 3.50 -1.82 3.98
N PHE A 41 4.11 -0.99 4.84
CA PHE A 41 3.70 -0.72 6.22
C PHE A 41 3.53 0.78 6.48
N ALA A 42 2.54 1.13 7.31
CA ALA A 42 2.24 2.53 7.65
C ALA A 42 3.32 3.15 8.57
N ASP A 43 4.02 2.31 9.32
CA ASP A 43 5.01 2.72 10.32
C ASP A 43 6.28 1.85 10.25
N ARG A 44 7.40 2.45 10.69
CA ARG A 44 8.72 1.81 10.67
C ARG A 44 8.83 0.64 11.65
N SER A 45 8.10 0.69 12.76
CA SER A 45 8.13 -0.34 13.80
C SER A 45 7.54 -1.65 13.31
N ASN A 46 6.40 -1.59 12.60
CA ASN A 46 5.79 -2.73 11.96
C ASN A 46 6.63 -3.28 10.82
N LEU A 47 7.25 -2.42 10.00
CA LEU A 47 8.23 -2.89 9.00
C LEU A 47 9.39 -3.62 9.68
N ARG A 48 9.95 -3.07 10.76
CA ARG A 48 11.08 -3.70 11.46
C ARG A 48 10.69 -5.08 12.02
N ARG A 49 9.55 -5.19 12.71
CA ARG A 49 9.04 -6.48 13.21
C ARG A 49 8.81 -7.47 12.08
N HIS A 50 8.26 -7.01 10.96
CA HIS A 50 8.08 -7.82 9.77
C HIS A 50 9.42 -8.27 9.16
N LYS A 51 10.46 -7.44 9.15
CA LYS A 51 11.78 -7.86 8.66
C LYS A 51 12.40 -9.01 9.46
N ILE A 52 12.14 -9.07 10.77
CA ILE A 52 12.61 -10.16 11.64
C ILE A 52 11.97 -11.50 11.22
N THR A 53 10.74 -11.49 10.69
CA THR A 53 10.11 -12.73 10.20
C THR A 53 10.78 -13.26 8.93
N HIS A 54 11.48 -12.43 8.17
CA HIS A 54 12.23 -12.85 6.98
C HIS A 54 13.62 -13.37 7.32
N THR A 55 14.33 -12.72 8.24
CA THR A 55 15.68 -13.15 8.62
C THR A 55 15.66 -14.41 9.47
N GLY A 56 14.51 -14.78 10.06
CA GLY A 56 14.40 -15.99 10.88
C GLY A 56 15.26 -15.95 12.15
N GLU A 57 15.94 -14.83 12.40
CA GLU A 57 16.70 -14.56 13.61
C GLU A 57 15.69 -14.35 14.73
N LYS A 58 15.32 -15.46 15.38
CA LYS A 58 14.82 -15.42 16.75
C LYS A 58 15.89 -14.69 17.60
N PRO A 59 15.47 -13.80 18.52
CA PRO A 59 16.39 -13.23 19.49
C PRO A 59 17.11 -14.32 20.30
#